data_AF-A0AAE7J3N8-F1
#
_entry.id   AF-A0AAE7J3N8-F1
#
_cell.length_a   1.000
_cell.length_b   1.000
_cell.length_c   1.000
_cell.angle_alpha   90.00
_cell.angle_beta   90.00
_cell.angle_gamma   90.00
#
_symmetry.space_group_name_H-M   'P 1'
#
loop_
_entity.id
_entity.type
_entity.pdbx_description
1 polymer ?
#
loop_
_entity_poly.entity_id
_entity_poly.type
_entity_poly.pdbx_seq_one_letter_code
_entity_poly.pdbx_strand_id
1 'polypeptide(L)'
;MARAPQNSSSGLQALIAPVGRLSGDGQLRELIKERHAHSSPSDAGIWYLPEAWSEGVFGVAGREAVVVQDPNVATWLQLRFGVAPQPLSLEPEWLNRNAGGLPPAAAPVALD
;
A
#
# COMPACT_ATOMS: atom_id res chain seq x y z
N MET A 1 -7.32 18.91 -2.00
CA MET A 1 -7.20 17.51 -1.53
C MET A 1 -7.49 17.50 -0.03
N ALA A 2 -8.37 16.61 0.45
CA ALA A 2 -8.66 16.50 1.87
C ALA A 2 -7.49 15.83 2.60
N ARG A 3 -7.03 16.42 3.72
CA ARG A 3 -5.96 15.84 4.55
C ARG A 3 -6.44 14.52 5.13
N ALA A 4 -5.62 13.47 5.09
CA ALA A 4 -6.03 12.17 5.59
C ALA A 4 -6.27 12.23 7.12
N PRO A 5 -7.35 11.60 7.63
CA PRO A 5 -7.67 11.63 9.04
C PRO A 5 -6.63 10.81 9.82
N GLN A 6 -5.90 11.48 10.70
CA GLN A 6 -4.98 10.83 11.62
C GLN A 6 -5.78 10.46 12.88
N ASN A 7 -5.86 9.17 13.17
CA ASN A 7 -6.38 8.66 14.43
C ASN A 7 -5.48 7.51 14.92
N SER A 8 -5.50 7.24 16.23
CA SER A 8 -4.63 6.26 16.90
C SER A 8 -5.06 4.81 16.62
N SER A 9 -5.16 4.41 15.36
CA SER A 9 -5.40 3.02 14.98
C SER A 9 -4.11 2.22 15.19
N SER A 10 -3.99 1.61 16.37
CA SER A 10 -2.86 0.77 16.74
C SER A 10 -2.71 -0.40 15.76
N GLY A 11 -1.52 -0.52 15.14
CA GLY A 11 -1.11 -1.72 14.40
C GLY A 11 -0.93 -1.57 12.89
N LEU A 12 -1.27 -0.42 12.29
CA LEU A 12 -0.97 -0.21 10.87
C LEU A 12 0.52 0.08 10.66
N GLN A 13 1.05 -0.51 9.61
CA GLN A 13 2.41 -0.27 9.13
C GLN A 13 2.39 0.09 7.65
N ALA A 14 3.22 1.04 7.26
CA ALA A 14 3.38 1.47 5.88
C ALA A 14 4.79 1.15 5.38
N LEU A 15 4.89 0.59 4.19
CA LEU A 15 6.14 0.59 3.43
C LEU A 15 6.01 1.71 2.39
N ILE A 16 6.89 2.70 2.47
CA ILE A 16 6.88 3.87 1.59
C ILE A 16 8.10 3.83 0.69
N ALA A 17 7.89 3.94 -0.61
CA ALA A 17 8.95 3.80 -1.60
C ALA A 17 8.79 4.82 -2.74
N PRO A 18 9.84 5.07 -3.55
CA PRO A 18 9.66 5.77 -4.82
C PRO A 18 8.64 5.04 -5.70
N VAL A 19 7.87 5.79 -6.50
CA VAL A 19 6.91 5.22 -7.45
C VAL A 19 7.59 4.20 -8.37
N GLY A 20 6.94 3.05 -8.54
CA GLY A 20 7.40 1.92 -9.35
C GLY A 20 8.20 0.89 -8.55
N ARG A 21 8.66 1.19 -7.34
CA ARG A 21 9.43 0.23 -6.53
C ARG A 21 8.56 -0.87 -5.91
N LEU A 22 7.32 -0.57 -5.56
CA LEU A 22 6.37 -1.53 -4.99
C LEU A 22 5.44 -2.11 -6.07
N SER A 23 5.06 -1.30 -7.05
CA SER A 23 4.06 -1.68 -8.06
C SER A 23 4.66 -2.13 -9.40
N GLY A 24 5.91 -1.80 -9.70
CA GLY A 24 6.46 -1.87 -11.06
C GLY A 24 6.55 -3.28 -11.66
N ASP A 25 6.77 -4.31 -10.84
CA ASP A 25 6.85 -5.70 -11.30
C ASP A 25 5.50 -6.44 -11.26
N GLY A 26 4.43 -5.77 -10.82
CA GLY A 26 3.08 -6.33 -10.72
C GLY A 26 2.88 -7.34 -9.58
N GLN A 27 3.89 -7.72 -8.82
CA GLN A 27 3.73 -8.74 -7.78
C GLN A 27 2.87 -8.27 -6.61
N LEU A 28 3.00 -7.01 -6.22
CA LEU A 28 2.11 -6.43 -5.21
C LEU A 28 0.65 -6.44 -5.69
N ARG A 29 0.42 -6.23 -6.99
CA ARG A 29 -0.92 -6.27 -7.57
C ARG A 29 -1.52 -7.67 -7.46
N GLU A 30 -0.77 -8.70 -7.81
CA GLU A 30 -1.26 -10.09 -7.69
C GLU A 30 -1.48 -10.49 -6.23
N LEU A 31 -0.62 -10.07 -5.31
CA LEU A 31 -0.83 -10.30 -3.87
C LEU A 31 -2.15 -9.69 -3.36
N ILE A 32 -2.43 -8.44 -3.71
CA ILE A 32 -3.64 -7.76 -3.25
C ILE A 32 -4.88 -8.38 -3.90
N LYS A 33 -4.81 -8.76 -5.19
CA LYS A 33 -5.89 -9.50 -5.85
C LYS A 33 -6.21 -10.81 -5.13
N GLU A 34 -5.19 -11.60 -4.83
CA GLU A 34 -5.37 -12.89 -4.16
C GLU A 34 -6.04 -12.71 -2.80
N ARG A 35 -5.62 -11.71 -2.02
CA ARG A 35 -6.23 -11.39 -0.72
C ARG A 35 -7.67 -10.92 -0.86
N HIS A 36 -7.98 -10.06 -1.84
CA HIS A 36 -9.34 -9.59 -2.08
C HIS A 36 -10.26 -10.70 -2.64
N ALA A 37 -9.71 -11.77 -3.22
CA ALA A 37 -10.49 -12.92 -3.67
C ALA A 37 -10.87 -13.85 -2.50
N HIS A 38 -10.03 -13.91 -1.46
CA HIS A 38 -10.21 -14.79 -0.31
C HIS A 38 -10.85 -14.11 0.91
N SER A 39 -10.91 -12.78 0.92
CA SER A 39 -11.48 -11.95 1.99
C SER A 39 -12.19 -10.75 1.39
N SER A 40 -13.14 -10.16 2.12
CA SER A 40 -13.66 -8.86 1.72
C SER A 40 -12.51 -7.82 1.67
N PRO A 41 -12.54 -6.81 0.79
CA PRO A 41 -11.49 -5.79 0.72
C PRO A 41 -11.24 -5.09 2.07
N SER A 42 -12.28 -4.94 2.89
CA SER A 42 -12.19 -4.37 4.23
C SER A 42 -11.45 -5.26 5.24
N ASP A 43 -11.48 -6.58 5.02
CA ASP A 43 -10.83 -7.58 5.88
C ASP A 43 -9.46 -8.02 5.34
N ALA A 44 -9.10 -7.61 4.12
CA ALA A 44 -7.86 -8.01 3.48
C ALA A 44 -6.60 -7.48 4.22
N GLY A 45 -6.78 -6.42 5.00
CA GLY A 45 -5.73 -5.86 5.88
C GLY A 45 -4.53 -5.33 5.09
N ILE A 46 -4.70 -5.03 3.81
CA ILE A 46 -3.68 -4.54 2.88
C ILE A 46 -4.29 -3.51 1.93
N TRP A 47 -3.61 -2.39 1.75
CA TRP A 47 -4.07 -1.29 0.91
C TRP A 47 -2.91 -0.71 0.12
N TYR A 48 -3.16 -0.38 -1.14
CA TYR A 48 -2.19 0.32 -1.97
C TYR A 48 -2.54 1.80 -2.06
N LEU A 49 -1.56 2.66 -1.75
CA LEU A 49 -1.65 4.10 -1.91
C LEU A 49 -0.82 4.52 -3.12
N PRO A 50 -1.46 4.96 -4.22
CA PRO A 50 -0.76 5.60 -5.32
C PRO A 50 -0.25 6.98 -4.91
N GLU A 51 0.63 7.54 -5.74
CA GLU A 51 1.29 8.83 -5.50
C GLU A 51 0.35 9.96 -5.07
N ALA A 52 -0.79 10.08 -5.76
CA ALA A 52 -1.78 11.12 -5.48
C ALA A 52 -2.30 11.11 -4.03
N TRP A 53 -2.30 9.95 -3.38
CA TRP A 53 -2.70 9.81 -1.97
C TRP A 53 -1.50 9.81 -1.03
N SER A 54 -0.40 9.18 -1.43
CA SER A 54 0.83 9.12 -0.64
C SER A 54 1.39 10.51 -0.30
N GLU A 55 1.35 11.46 -1.23
CA GLU A 55 1.78 12.83 -0.94
C GLU A 55 0.95 13.49 0.16
N GLY A 56 -0.38 13.32 0.13
CA GLY A 56 -1.29 13.88 1.14
C GLY A 56 -1.19 13.21 2.52
N VAL A 57 -0.76 11.95 2.57
CA VAL A 57 -0.60 11.17 3.82
C VAL A 57 0.79 11.40 4.42
N PHE A 58 1.84 11.43 3.61
CA PHE A 58 3.23 11.41 4.07
C PHE A 58 3.97 12.73 3.84
N GLY A 59 3.38 13.69 3.11
CA GLY A 59 3.97 15.00 2.85
C GLY A 59 5.14 14.98 1.86
N VAL A 60 5.31 13.91 1.09
CA VAL A 60 6.43 13.74 0.16
C VAL A 60 5.91 13.26 -1.20
N ALA A 61 6.16 14.05 -2.24
CA ALA A 61 5.86 13.71 -3.64
C ALA A 61 6.76 12.59 -4.18
N GLY A 62 6.37 11.95 -5.28
CA GLY A 62 7.15 10.88 -5.91
C GLY A 62 7.17 9.57 -5.12
N ARG A 63 6.22 9.37 -4.20
CA ARG A 63 6.15 8.18 -3.35
C ARG A 63 4.89 7.38 -3.61
N GLU A 64 5.00 6.07 -3.55
CA GLU A 64 3.87 5.16 -3.37
C GLU A 64 4.00 4.46 -2.02
N ALA A 65 2.91 3.87 -1.53
CA ALA A 65 2.96 3.07 -0.33
C ALA A 65 2.06 1.83 -0.40
N VAL A 66 2.43 0.82 0.38
CA VAL A 66 1.52 -0.24 0.80
C VAL A 66 1.33 -0.13 2.31
N VAL A 67 0.08 -0.12 2.74
CA VAL A 67 -0.31 -0.13 4.16
C VAL A 67 -0.82 -1.51 4.50
N VAL A 68 -0.39 -2.05 5.64
CA VAL A 68 -0.79 -3.36 6.12
C VAL A 68 -1.10 -3.33 7.60
N GLN A 69 -2.01 -4.21 8.01
CA GLN A 69 -2.38 -4.40 9.42
C GLN A 69 -1.68 -5.61 10.06
N ASP A 70 -1.34 -6.62 9.26
CA ASP A 70 -0.65 -7.82 9.75
C ASP A 70 0.88 -7.62 9.74
N PRO A 71 1.56 -7.68 10.89
CA PRO A 71 3.01 -7.49 10.98
C PRO A 71 3.82 -8.58 10.26
N ASN A 72 3.27 -9.79 10.09
CA ASN A 72 3.91 -10.84 9.30
C ASN A 72 3.94 -10.45 7.82
N VAL A 73 2.87 -9.83 7.33
CA VAL A 73 2.81 -9.31 5.95
C VAL A 73 3.78 -8.16 5.78
N ALA A 74 3.84 -7.24 6.75
CA ALA A 74 4.81 -6.15 6.72
C ALA A 74 6.25 -6.66 6.63
N THR A 75 6.58 -7.67 7.44
CA THR A 75 7.91 -8.31 7.44
C THR A 75 8.21 -8.99 6.11
N TRP A 76 7.26 -9.72 5.53
CA TRP A 76 7.45 -10.35 4.23
C TRP A 76 7.65 -9.31 3.11
N LEU A 77 6.84 -8.24 3.11
CA LEU A 77 6.97 -7.15 2.14
C LEU A 77 8.32 -6.42 2.29
N GLN A 78 8.82 -6.25 3.52
CA GLN A 78 10.12 -5.67 3.77
C GLN A 78 11.24 -6.48 3.11
N LEU A 79 11.22 -7.81 3.28
CA LEU A 79 12.19 -8.70 2.65
C LEU A 79 12.08 -8.66 1.13
N ARG A 80 10.85 -8.57 0.59
CA ARG A 80 10.60 -8.57 -0.85
C ARG A 80 11.08 -7.31 -1.55
N PHE A 81 10.81 -6.15 -0.97
CA PHE A 81 11.05 -4.84 -1.61
C PHE A 81 12.28 -4.09 -1.05
N GLY A 82 12.86 -4.58 0.05
CA GLY A 82 13.95 -3.92 0.76
C GLY A 82 13.54 -2.56 1.33
N VAL A 83 12.26 -2.41 1.72
CA VAL A 83 11.70 -1.17 2.28
C VAL A 83 11.25 -1.45 3.71
N ALA A 84 11.81 -0.72 4.67
CA ALA A 84 11.46 -0.90 6.07
C ALA A 84 10.01 -0.43 6.34
N PRO A 85 9.21 -1.21 7.08
CA PRO A 85 7.89 -0.77 7.50
C PRO A 85 8.02 0.29 8.59
N GLN A 86 7.17 1.31 8.52
CA GLN A 86 7.05 2.34 9.56
C GLN A 86 5.64 2.34 10.14
N PRO A 87 5.47 2.58 11.46
CA PRO A 87 4.16 2.74 12.05
C PRO A 87 3.37 3.85 11.34
N LEU A 88 2.08 3.61 11.12
CA LEU A 88 1.18 4.59 10.50
C LEU A 88 -0.06 4.77 11.38
N SER A 89 -0.39 6.01 11.70
CA SER A 89 -1.66 6.36 12.36
C SER A 89 -2.65 6.86 11.31
N LEU A 90 -3.52 5.96 10.85
CA LEU A 90 -4.53 6.25 9.83
C LEU A 90 -5.79 5.42 10.10
N GLU A 91 -6.96 5.96 9.78
CA GLU A 91 -8.21 5.25 9.98
C GLU A 91 -8.43 4.13 8.93
N PRO A 92 -8.65 2.87 9.33
CA PRO A 92 -8.89 1.76 8.38
C PRO A 92 -10.10 2.01 7.47
N GLU A 93 -11.14 2.68 7.95
CA GLU A 93 -12.29 3.02 7.11
C GLU A 93 -11.93 3.99 5.98
N TRP A 94 -11.01 4.93 6.23
CA TRP A 94 -10.51 5.82 5.19
C TRP A 94 -9.74 5.03 4.13
N LEU A 95 -8.92 4.06 4.55
CA LEU A 95 -8.20 3.17 3.65
C LEU A 95 -9.16 2.32 2.80
N ASN A 96 -10.19 1.76 3.41
CA ASN A 96 -11.20 0.99 2.70
C ASN A 96 -11.94 1.83 1.64
N ARG A 97 -12.25 3.10 1.96
CA ARG A 97 -12.94 4.01 1.02
C ARG A 97 -12.04 4.56 -0.10
N ASN A 98 -10.76 4.84 0.19
CA ASN A 98 -9.89 5.61 -0.72
C ASN A 98 -8.75 4.79 -1.35
N ALA A 99 -8.38 3.66 -0.74
CA ALA A 99 -7.18 2.87 -1.07
C ALA A 99 -7.50 1.37 -1.25
N GLY A 100 -8.76 0.99 -1.48
CA GLY A 100 -9.17 -0.38 -1.81
C GLY A 100 -8.86 -0.82 -3.25
N GLY A 101 -8.24 0.05 -4.04
CA GLY A 101 -7.84 -0.23 -5.42
C GLY A 101 -6.61 -1.13 -5.50
N LEU A 102 -6.40 -1.70 -6.69
CA LEU A 102 -5.20 -2.47 -7.00
C LEU A 102 -4.06 -1.54 -7.46
N PRO A 103 -2.80 -1.88 -7.16
CA PRO A 103 -1.64 -1.24 -7.79
C PRO A 103 -1.71 -1.31 -9.32
N PRO A 104 -1.05 -0.41 -10.06
CA PRO A 104 -1.05 -0.46 -11.53
C PRO A 104 -0.57 -1.83 -12.04
N ALA A 105 -1.05 -2.24 -13.21
CA ALA A 105 -0.51 -3.42 -13.88
C ALA A 105 0.97 -3.18 -14.22
N ALA A 106 1.79 -4.23 -14.16
CA ALA A 106 3.17 -4.16 -14.60
C ALA A 106 3.21 -3.62 -16.04
N ALA A 107 4.16 -2.72 -16.32
CA ALA A 107 4.38 -2.29 -17.68
C ALA A 107 4.78 -3.51 -18.53
N PRO A 108 4.27 -3.64 -19.76
CA PRO A 108 4.70 -4.72 -20.64
C PRO A 108 6.22 -4.62 -20.81
N VAL A 109 6.91 -5.76 -20.70
CA VAL A 109 8.34 -5.85 -21.00
C VAL A 109 8.51 -5.44 -22.46
N ALA A 110 9.14 -4.29 -22.69
CA ALA A 110 9.61 -3.94 -24.02
C ALA A 110 10.70 -4.95 -24.39
N LEU A 111 10.39 -5.82 -25.35
CA LEU A 111 11.40 -6.61 -26.04
C LEU A 111 12.13 -5.64 -26.98
N ASP A 112 13.34 -5.22 -26.62
CA ASP A 112 14.32 -4.66 -27.56
C ASP A 112 14.90 -5.79 -28.43
#